data_AF-A0A3B0PYZ5-F1
#
_entry.id   AF-A0A3B0PYZ5-F1
#
_cell.length_a   1.000
_cell.length_b   1.000
_cell.length_c   1.000
_cell.angle_alpha   90.00
_cell.angle_beta   90.00
_cell.angle_gamma   90.00
#
_symmetry.space_group_name_H-M   'P 1'
#
loop_
_entity.id
_entity.type
_entity.pdbx_description
1 polymer ?
#
loop_
_entity_poly.entity_id
_entity_poly.type
_entity_poly.pdbx_seq_one_letter_code
_entity_poly.pdbx_strand_id
1 'polypeptide(L)'
;MKRKNILKFVSLLGIGSFVMLAAASCTQASTPTPTPTPNPEPKPDPMPNPPSGGMNGGNTNPGGGQNMMDAAAQELTAAKKVLSDLIGEESKTVELYADYAKIKADLTSAYAVAKTTSDSSTSTLDQVKTATSTLQTAIDAAVKARTDFDAVNGPLVAAYNALKETLKNEKSNLDLVMAAEFAAIKNNLDSLYQTAKTLVEGTLQPKMENSPQVEAVNQANQAIVDATRMLETRKNNASTLNTSFLKETLKSASLSAATGDNATTVQQQPGDYSFVAYASDITSPNW
;
A
#
# COMPACT_ATOMS: atom_id res chain seq x y z
N MET A 1 -13.19 49.34 28.18
CA MET A 1 -12.41 48.39 27.35
C MET A 1 -12.73 46.96 27.77
N LYS A 2 -13.36 46.18 26.90
CA LYS A 2 -13.44 44.70 26.96
C LYS A 2 -13.38 44.20 25.52
N ARG A 3 -12.31 43.49 25.14
CA ARG A 3 -12.18 42.88 23.81
C ARG A 3 -12.91 41.54 23.84
N LYS A 4 -13.95 41.39 23.01
CA LYS A 4 -14.59 40.10 22.73
C LYS A 4 -13.87 39.49 21.52
N ASN A 5 -13.11 38.42 21.74
CA ASN A 5 -12.53 37.63 20.66
C ASN A 5 -13.60 36.67 20.13
N ILE A 6 -14.27 37.05 19.06
CA ILE A 6 -15.11 36.14 18.26
C ILE A 6 -14.16 35.38 17.33
N LEU A 7 -13.91 34.11 17.63
CA LEU A 7 -13.15 33.21 16.79
C LEU A 7 -14.05 32.78 15.62
N LYS A 8 -13.79 33.34 14.43
CA LYS A 8 -14.47 32.92 13.19
C LYS A 8 -13.86 31.60 12.71
N PHE A 9 -14.62 30.52 12.74
CA PHE A 9 -14.28 29.29 12.03
C PHE A 9 -14.36 29.57 10.53
N VAL A 10 -13.19 29.64 9.89
CA VAL A 10 -13.08 29.61 8.43
C VAL A 10 -13.39 28.17 8.02
N SER A 11 -14.49 27.97 7.31
CA SER A 11 -14.77 26.73 6.61
C SER A 11 -13.64 26.45 5.61
N LEU A 12 -12.81 25.46 5.91
CA LEU A 12 -11.80 24.94 4.99
C LEU A 12 -12.35 23.66 4.32
N LEU A 13 -13.53 23.76 3.70
CA LEU A 13 -13.93 22.82 2.65
C LEU A 13 -13.07 23.12 1.42
N GLY A 14 -11.91 22.48 1.33
CA GLY A 14 -10.93 22.77 0.29
C GLY A 14 -9.71 21.88 0.31
N ILE A 15 -9.89 20.56 0.30
CA ILE A 15 -8.84 19.61 -0.09
C ILE A 15 -9.52 18.73 -1.14
N GLY A 16 -9.41 19.02 -2.43
CA GLY A 16 -8.16 19.18 -3.15
C GLY A 16 -8.03 17.92 -4.01
N SER A 17 -8.56 17.98 -5.23
CA SER A 17 -8.48 16.93 -6.24
C SER A 17 -7.04 16.48 -6.44
N PHE A 18 -6.74 15.22 -6.11
CA PHE A 18 -5.46 14.61 -6.45
C PHE A 18 -5.52 14.15 -7.91
N VAL A 19 -4.98 14.97 -8.82
CA VAL A 19 -4.64 14.53 -10.17
C VAL A 19 -3.45 13.58 -10.04
N MET A 20 -3.64 12.31 -10.41
CA MET A 20 -2.52 11.40 -10.67
C MET A 20 -1.69 11.98 -11.82
N LEU A 21 -0.49 12.46 -11.51
CA LEU A 21 0.50 12.82 -12.53
C LEU A 21 1.17 11.53 -13.00
N ALA A 22 0.72 11.02 -14.14
CA ALA A 22 1.41 9.95 -14.86
C ALA A 22 2.77 10.46 -15.35
N ALA A 23 3.85 9.78 -14.97
CA ALA A 23 5.17 10.04 -15.49
C ALA A 23 5.25 9.50 -16.94
N ALA A 24 5.16 10.40 -17.92
CA ALA A 24 5.58 10.12 -19.29
C ALA A 24 7.01 10.66 -19.48
N SER A 25 7.92 9.73 -19.74
CA SER A 25 9.28 10.00 -20.24
C SER A 25 9.21 10.66 -21.61
N CYS A 26 9.95 11.75 -21.83
CA CYS A 26 10.96 11.91 -22.90
C CYS A 26 11.43 13.37 -23.07
N THR A 27 12.70 13.45 -23.44
CA THR A 27 13.61 14.56 -23.79
C THR A 27 13.07 15.77 -24.59
N GLN A 28 13.65 16.94 -24.29
CA GLN A 28 14.11 18.06 -25.15
C GLN A 28 13.50 19.48 -24.97
N ALA A 29 14.47 20.41 -24.89
CA ALA A 29 14.50 21.81 -25.33
C ALA A 29 13.76 22.90 -24.53
N SER A 30 14.59 23.83 -24.03
CA SER A 30 14.31 25.06 -23.30
C SER A 30 13.64 26.14 -24.16
N THR A 31 12.58 26.75 -23.64
CA THR A 31 12.11 28.10 -23.99
C THR A 31 11.63 28.83 -22.72
N PRO A 32 11.78 30.16 -22.61
CA PRO A 32 11.61 30.87 -21.34
C PRO A 32 10.13 31.05 -20.99
N THR A 33 9.78 30.70 -19.75
CA THR A 33 8.46 30.90 -19.16
C THR A 33 8.19 32.40 -18.92
N PRO A 34 7.02 32.94 -19.31
CA PRO A 34 6.69 34.34 -19.04
C PRO A 34 6.50 34.57 -17.53
N THR A 35 7.08 35.66 -17.04
CA THR A 35 6.97 36.11 -15.65
C THR A 35 5.53 36.58 -15.37
N PRO A 36 4.79 36.01 -14.40
CA PRO A 36 3.49 36.54 -14.02
C PRO A 36 3.68 37.82 -13.19
N THR A 37 3.14 38.94 -13.68
CA THR A 37 2.94 40.18 -12.93
C THR A 37 2.11 39.94 -11.65
N PRO A 38 2.40 40.63 -10.53
CA PRO A 38 1.63 40.48 -9.29
C PRO A 38 0.19 40.99 -9.51
N ASN A 39 -0.80 40.12 -9.28
CA ASN A 39 -2.20 40.52 -9.25
C ASN A 39 -2.47 41.32 -7.95
N PRO A 40 -3.17 42.48 -7.99
CA PRO A 40 -3.43 43.29 -6.80
C PRO A 40 -4.28 42.56 -5.76
N GLU A 41 -4.01 42.86 -4.48
CA GLU A 41 -4.77 42.37 -3.32
C GLU A 41 -6.28 42.58 -3.49
N PRO A 42 -7.13 41.58 -3.20
CA PRO A 42 -8.58 41.75 -3.20
C PRO A 42 -9.00 42.74 -2.12
N LYS A 43 -9.59 43.85 -2.56
CA LYS A 43 -10.29 44.81 -1.69
C LYS A 43 -11.49 44.11 -1.03
N PRO A 44 -11.77 44.32 0.27
CA PRO A 44 -12.91 43.69 0.93
C PRO A 44 -14.23 44.15 0.32
N ASP A 45 -15.08 43.22 -0.07
CA ASP A 45 -16.46 43.50 -0.45
C ASP A 45 -17.25 44.08 0.74
N PRO A 46 -18.15 45.07 0.52
CA PRO A 46 -19.01 45.60 1.56
C PRO A 46 -20.04 44.55 1.98
N MET A 47 -20.12 44.29 3.28
CA MET A 47 -21.14 43.44 3.89
C MET A 47 -22.56 44.01 3.63
N PRO A 48 -23.57 43.19 3.35
CA PRO A 48 -24.95 43.66 3.23
C PRO A 48 -25.45 44.17 4.60
N ASN A 49 -26.02 45.37 4.60
CA ASN A 49 -26.72 45.93 5.75
C ASN A 49 -27.95 45.05 6.08
N PRO A 50 -28.24 44.72 7.35
CA PRO A 50 -29.53 44.13 7.71
C PRO A 50 -30.65 45.18 7.61
N PRO A 51 -31.90 44.76 7.35
CA PRO A 51 -32.99 45.70 7.12
C PRO A 51 -33.28 46.52 8.38
N SER A 52 -33.34 47.83 8.18
CA SER A 52 -33.99 48.79 9.08
C SER A 52 -35.45 48.39 9.26
N GLY A 53 -35.87 48.19 10.51
CA GLY A 53 -37.26 47.91 10.84
C GLY A 53 -37.54 48.06 12.33
N GLY A 54 -38.15 49.20 12.70
CA GLY A 54 -39.17 49.26 13.74
C GLY A 54 -38.72 49.53 15.17
N MET A 55 -38.86 50.79 15.59
CA MET A 55 -39.15 51.13 16.99
C MET A 55 -40.41 50.40 17.46
N ASN A 56 -40.34 49.71 18.60
CA ASN A 56 -41.41 49.82 19.59
C ASN A 56 -40.88 49.56 20.99
N GLY A 57 -41.06 50.54 21.86
CA GLY A 57 -40.74 50.46 23.28
C GLY A 57 -41.64 49.43 23.95
N GLY A 58 -41.01 48.41 24.51
CA GLY A 58 -41.66 47.43 25.37
C GLY A 58 -40.66 47.04 26.45
N ASN A 59 -40.92 47.48 27.67
CA ASN A 59 -40.18 47.11 28.87
C ASN A 59 -40.19 45.57 29.04
N THR A 60 -39.15 44.89 28.55
CA THR A 60 -38.82 43.52 28.96
C THR A 60 -37.51 43.55 29.72
N ASN A 61 -37.66 43.47 31.04
CA ASN A 61 -36.65 43.05 32.01
C ASN A 61 -35.72 41.98 31.40
N PRO A 62 -34.38 42.08 31.51
CA PRO A 62 -33.49 41.06 30.98
C PRO A 62 -33.63 39.79 31.82
N GLY A 63 -34.43 38.83 31.32
CA GLY A 63 -34.44 37.45 31.79
C GLY A 63 -33.09 36.79 31.49
N GLY A 64 -32.08 37.12 32.30
CA GLY A 64 -30.66 36.81 32.11
C GLY A 64 -30.26 35.35 32.38
N GLY A 65 -31.04 34.36 31.92
CA GLY A 65 -30.69 32.95 32.10
C GLY A 65 -31.08 32.06 30.93
N GLN A 66 -32.35 32.11 30.50
CA GLN A 66 -32.89 31.17 29.52
C GLN A 66 -32.30 31.36 28.12
N ASN A 67 -32.34 32.59 27.58
CA ASN A 67 -31.88 32.88 26.21
C ASN A 67 -30.35 32.71 26.02
N MET A 68 -29.57 32.83 27.10
CA MET A 68 -28.12 32.58 27.06
C MET A 68 -27.80 31.09 27.14
N MET A 69 -28.60 30.31 27.88
CA MET A 69 -28.47 28.86 27.95
C MET A 69 -28.79 28.21 26.59
N ASP A 70 -29.79 28.73 25.87
CA ASP A 70 -30.13 28.25 24.53
C ASP A 70 -29.01 28.50 23.51
N ALA A 71 -28.34 29.67 23.58
CA ALA A 71 -27.21 29.99 22.72
C ALA A 71 -26.00 29.08 22.97
N ALA A 72 -25.67 28.80 24.24
CA ALA A 72 -24.58 27.90 24.61
C ALA A 72 -24.87 26.45 24.19
N ALA A 73 -26.12 25.99 24.31
CA ALA A 73 -26.54 24.66 23.86
C ALA A 73 -26.45 24.52 22.33
N GLN A 74 -26.83 25.56 21.58
CA GLN A 74 -26.68 25.59 20.12
C GLN A 74 -25.20 25.55 19.71
N GLU A 75 -24.32 26.29 20.39
CA GLU A 75 -22.89 26.30 20.11
C GLU A 75 -22.26 24.92 20.36
N LEU A 76 -22.63 24.25 21.47
CA LEU A 76 -22.20 22.88 21.74
C LEU A 76 -22.69 21.90 20.69
N THR A 77 -23.95 22.01 20.27
CA THR A 77 -24.53 21.15 19.22
C THR A 77 -23.80 21.33 17.89
N ALA A 78 -23.51 22.58 17.51
CA ALA A 78 -22.75 22.87 16.30
C ALA A 78 -21.31 22.34 16.37
N ALA A 79 -20.63 22.52 17.51
CA ALA A 79 -19.27 22.00 17.72
C ALA A 79 -19.23 20.47 17.65
N LYS A 80 -20.22 19.78 18.23
CA LYS A 80 -20.35 18.32 18.14
C LYS A 80 -20.57 17.85 16.71
N LYS A 81 -21.37 18.59 15.92
CA LYS A 81 -21.56 18.27 14.50
C LYS A 81 -20.24 18.35 13.73
N VAL A 82 -19.44 19.40 13.93
CA VAL A 82 -18.14 19.54 13.26
C VAL A 82 -17.20 18.39 13.62
N LEU A 83 -17.12 18.01 14.90
CA LEU A 83 -16.32 16.87 15.33
C LEU A 83 -16.81 15.56 14.69
N SER A 84 -18.11 15.34 14.68
CA SER A 84 -18.73 14.15 14.07
C SER A 84 -18.50 14.07 12.57
N ASP A 85 -18.59 15.20 11.85
CA ASP A 85 -18.32 15.26 10.41
C ASP A 85 -16.86 14.88 10.14
N LEU A 86 -15.91 15.38 10.95
CA LEU A 86 -14.49 15.05 10.82
C LEU A 86 -14.20 13.57 11.10
N ILE A 87 -14.85 12.99 12.11
CA ILE A 87 -14.78 11.55 12.42
C ILE A 87 -15.38 10.72 11.29
N GLY A 88 -16.42 11.21 10.60
CA GLY A 88 -17.05 10.52 9.47
C GLY A 88 -16.09 10.21 8.31
N GLU A 89 -14.99 10.96 8.20
CA GLU A 89 -13.95 10.76 7.18
C GLU A 89 -12.84 9.75 7.59
N GLU A 90 -12.94 9.14 8.78
CA GLU A 90 -11.90 8.25 9.35
C GLU A 90 -11.45 7.16 8.37
N SER A 91 -12.40 6.36 7.84
CA SER A 91 -12.08 5.22 6.99
C SER A 91 -11.25 5.62 5.78
N LYS A 92 -11.66 6.70 5.09
CA LYS A 92 -10.98 7.22 3.91
C LYS A 92 -9.61 7.79 4.27
N THR A 93 -9.52 8.54 5.37
CA THR A 93 -8.28 9.22 5.75
C THR A 93 -7.22 8.23 6.25
N VAL A 94 -7.61 7.25 7.05
CA VAL A 94 -6.71 6.21 7.60
C VAL A 94 -6.23 5.26 6.50
N GLU A 95 -7.07 4.92 5.52
CA GLU A 95 -6.71 4.00 4.43
C GLU A 95 -5.60 4.56 3.52
N LEU A 96 -5.49 5.89 3.38
CA LEU A 96 -4.38 6.54 2.65
C LEU A 96 -3.00 6.19 3.20
N TYR A 97 -2.93 5.69 4.43
CA TYR A 97 -1.69 5.34 5.13
C TYR A 97 -1.54 3.82 5.32
N ALA A 98 -2.21 2.99 4.52
CA ALA A 98 -2.14 1.53 4.62
C ALA A 98 -0.69 0.99 4.59
N ASP A 99 0.17 1.55 3.75
CA ASP A 99 1.60 1.18 3.65
C ASP A 99 2.48 1.90 4.70
N TYR A 100 1.92 2.82 5.50
CA TYR A 100 2.62 3.60 6.51
C TYR A 100 2.07 3.27 7.90
N ALA A 101 2.28 2.02 8.34
CA ALA A 101 1.67 1.47 9.55
C ALA A 101 1.87 2.33 10.81
N LYS A 102 3.02 3.01 10.95
CA LYS A 102 3.26 3.95 12.04
C LYS A 102 2.31 5.15 11.99
N ILE A 103 2.29 5.88 10.86
CA ILE A 103 1.40 7.04 10.66
C ILE A 103 -0.07 6.62 10.83
N LYS A 104 -0.45 5.48 10.25
CA LYS A 104 -1.78 4.90 10.38
C LYS A 104 -2.17 4.68 11.84
N ALA A 105 -1.30 4.07 12.64
CA ALA A 105 -1.57 3.78 14.04
C ALA A 105 -1.76 5.04 14.89
N ASP A 106 -0.93 6.05 14.68
CA ASP A 106 -1.02 7.34 15.38
C ASP A 106 -2.33 8.06 15.01
N LEU A 107 -2.68 8.07 13.73
CA LEU A 107 -3.92 8.69 13.24
C LEU A 107 -5.17 7.95 13.74
N THR A 108 -5.21 6.62 13.68
CA THR A 108 -6.30 5.81 14.26
C THR A 108 -6.48 6.09 15.74
N SER A 109 -5.38 6.28 16.48
CA SER A 109 -5.44 6.61 17.91
C SER A 109 -6.05 8.00 18.15
N ALA A 110 -5.73 8.99 17.31
CA ALA A 110 -6.34 10.32 17.37
C ALA A 110 -7.85 10.28 17.08
N TYR A 111 -8.27 9.51 16.07
CA TYR A 111 -9.70 9.29 15.80
C TYR A 111 -10.42 8.62 16.97
N ALA A 112 -9.81 7.62 17.62
CA ALA A 112 -10.41 6.95 18.78
C ALA A 112 -10.65 7.92 19.96
N VAL A 113 -9.70 8.83 20.23
CA VAL A 113 -9.84 9.88 21.26
C VAL A 113 -10.96 10.86 20.89
N ALA A 114 -11.00 11.30 19.63
CA ALA A 114 -12.05 12.20 19.14
C ALA A 114 -13.45 11.55 19.27
N LYS A 115 -13.57 10.28 18.89
CA LYS A 115 -14.81 9.50 19.01
C LYS A 115 -15.29 9.38 20.45
N THR A 116 -14.39 9.09 21.39
CA THR A 116 -14.70 9.05 22.83
C THR A 116 -15.30 10.39 23.31
N THR A 117 -14.76 11.52 22.84
CA THR A 117 -15.30 12.86 23.20
C THR A 117 -16.64 13.14 22.53
N SER A 118 -16.80 12.71 21.28
CA SER A 118 -18.05 12.87 20.49
C SER A 118 -19.21 12.10 21.12
N ASP A 119 -18.96 10.84 21.48
CA ASP A 119 -19.96 9.90 22.01
C ASP A 119 -20.38 10.23 23.46
N SER A 120 -19.56 11.01 24.18
CA SER A 120 -19.87 11.41 25.56
C SER A 120 -21.02 12.42 25.63
N SER A 121 -22.02 12.10 26.45
CA SER A 121 -23.16 12.97 26.73
C SER A 121 -22.82 14.15 27.65
N THR A 122 -21.66 14.11 28.32
CA THR A 122 -21.23 15.12 29.30
C THR A 122 -20.10 16.02 28.80
N SER A 123 -19.59 15.81 27.58
CA SER A 123 -18.55 16.66 26.99
C SER A 123 -18.99 18.12 26.94
N THR A 124 -18.15 18.99 27.51
CA THR A 124 -18.30 20.45 27.46
C THR A 124 -17.90 21.01 26.09
N LEU A 125 -18.29 22.25 25.81
CA LEU A 125 -17.94 22.96 24.58
C LEU A 125 -16.42 23.02 24.34
N ASP A 126 -15.65 23.32 25.39
CA ASP A 126 -14.19 23.41 25.31
C ASP A 126 -13.55 22.05 25.05
N GLN A 127 -14.07 20.97 25.63
CA GLN A 127 -13.61 19.61 25.35
C GLN A 127 -13.86 19.22 23.89
N VAL A 128 -15.04 19.51 23.35
CA VAL A 128 -15.39 19.21 21.95
C VAL A 128 -14.52 20.01 20.98
N LYS A 129 -14.32 21.32 21.23
CA LYS A 129 -13.43 22.16 20.42
C LYS A 129 -11.98 21.70 20.49
N THR A 130 -11.51 21.31 21.67
CA THR A 130 -10.15 20.76 21.87
C THR A 130 -9.99 19.45 21.10
N ALA A 131 -10.94 18.51 21.22
CA ALA A 131 -10.89 17.26 20.48
C ALA A 131 -10.89 17.47 18.96
N THR A 132 -11.70 18.43 18.47
CA THR A 132 -11.72 18.82 17.05
C THR A 132 -10.36 19.34 16.60
N SER A 133 -9.77 20.29 17.33
CA SER A 133 -8.47 20.86 17.01
C SER A 133 -7.35 19.81 17.06
N THR A 134 -7.38 18.92 18.04
CA THR A 134 -6.42 17.82 18.19
C THR A 134 -6.51 16.84 17.03
N LEU A 135 -7.72 16.45 16.62
CA LEU A 135 -7.91 15.55 15.49
C LEU A 135 -7.42 16.20 14.18
N GLN A 136 -7.76 17.47 13.93
CA GLN A 136 -7.27 18.19 12.76
C GLN A 136 -5.73 18.25 12.73
N THR A 137 -5.12 18.55 13.88
CA THR A 137 -3.65 18.59 14.00
C THR A 137 -3.02 17.23 13.71
N ALA A 138 -3.64 16.13 14.16
CA ALA A 138 -3.16 14.78 13.87
C ALA A 138 -3.29 14.42 12.38
N ILE A 139 -4.36 14.84 11.71
CA ILE A 139 -4.54 14.67 10.27
C ILE A 139 -3.44 15.43 9.50
N ASP A 140 -3.20 16.69 9.85
CA ASP A 140 -2.17 17.50 9.21
C ASP A 140 -0.75 16.93 9.46
N ALA A 141 -0.51 16.43 10.68
CA ALA A 141 0.73 15.75 11.03
C ALA A 141 0.94 14.46 10.24
N ALA A 142 -0.10 13.68 9.98
CA ALA A 142 -0.02 12.48 9.15
C ALA A 142 0.37 12.81 7.70
N VAL A 143 -0.22 13.86 7.11
CA VAL A 143 0.13 14.35 5.77
C VAL A 143 1.60 14.76 5.70
N LYS A 144 2.04 15.55 6.70
CA LYS A 144 3.43 16.00 6.78
C LYS A 144 4.38 14.83 6.97
N ALA A 145 4.10 13.91 7.88
CA ALA A 145 4.95 12.77 8.17
C ALA A 145 5.14 11.87 6.95
N ARG A 146 4.07 11.65 6.16
CA ARG A 146 4.19 10.92 4.89
C ARG A 146 5.06 11.68 3.89
N THR A 147 4.82 12.97 3.70
CA THR A 147 5.60 13.81 2.78
C THR A 147 7.09 13.80 3.13
N ASP A 148 7.42 13.97 4.41
CA ASP A 148 8.79 13.94 4.90
C ASP A 148 9.42 12.56 4.72
N PHE A 149 8.69 11.48 5.04
CA PHE A 149 9.17 10.12 4.85
C PHE A 149 9.47 9.84 3.37
N ASP A 150 8.56 10.21 2.47
CA ASP A 150 8.70 9.97 1.04
C ASP A 150 9.89 10.75 0.46
N ALA A 151 10.10 11.99 0.90
CA ALA A 151 11.22 12.82 0.49
C ALA A 151 12.57 12.22 0.93
N VAL A 152 12.64 11.66 2.14
CA VAL A 152 13.86 11.04 2.68
C VAL A 152 14.11 9.65 2.07
N ASN A 153 13.05 8.91 1.75
CA ASN A 153 13.13 7.51 1.35
C ASN A 153 12.72 7.28 -0.11
N GLY A 154 12.89 8.26 -0.98
CA GLY A 154 12.46 8.21 -2.39
C GLY A 154 12.83 6.92 -3.13
N PRO A 155 14.08 6.41 -3.05
CA PRO A 155 14.47 5.14 -3.67
C PRO A 155 13.68 3.93 -3.13
N LEU A 156 13.42 3.90 -1.82
CA LEU A 156 12.63 2.84 -1.20
C LEU A 156 11.17 2.89 -1.66
N VAL A 157 10.56 4.08 -1.66
CA VAL A 157 9.19 4.31 -2.13
C VAL A 157 9.04 3.81 -3.57
N ALA A 158 10.00 4.16 -4.43
CA ALA A 158 10.01 3.73 -5.83
C ALA A 158 10.13 2.21 -5.97
N ALA A 159 11.09 1.60 -5.27
CA ALA A 159 11.30 0.15 -5.30
C ALA A 159 10.08 -0.63 -4.78
N TYR A 160 9.48 -0.17 -3.69
CA TYR A 160 8.32 -0.79 -3.06
C TYR A 160 7.08 -0.71 -3.96
N ASN A 161 6.84 0.43 -4.59
CA ASN A 161 5.75 0.59 -5.56
C ASN A 161 5.98 -0.28 -6.81
N ALA A 162 7.21 -0.36 -7.32
CA ALA A 162 7.54 -1.26 -8.42
C ALA A 162 7.27 -2.73 -8.06
N LEU A 163 7.64 -3.17 -6.84
CA LEU A 163 7.34 -4.51 -6.36
C LEU A 163 5.82 -4.76 -6.27
N LYS A 164 5.03 -3.80 -5.77
CA LYS A 164 3.57 -3.88 -5.74
C LYS A 164 2.95 -4.01 -7.13
N GLU A 165 3.48 -3.28 -8.13
CA GLU A 165 3.03 -3.44 -9.51
C GLU A 165 3.37 -4.82 -10.07
N THR A 166 4.57 -5.34 -9.81
CA THR A 166 4.97 -6.71 -10.20
C THR A 166 4.06 -7.77 -9.58
N LEU A 167 3.67 -7.61 -8.31
CA LEU A 167 2.77 -8.53 -7.61
C LEU A 167 1.39 -8.64 -8.26
N LYS A 168 0.90 -7.60 -8.95
CA LYS A 168 -0.40 -7.66 -9.66
C LYS A 168 -0.42 -8.73 -10.75
N ASN A 169 0.74 -9.12 -11.28
CA ASN A 169 0.88 -10.12 -12.33
C ASN A 169 0.97 -11.56 -11.81
N GLU A 170 0.98 -11.77 -10.50
CA GLU A 170 1.14 -13.10 -9.89
C GLU A 170 0.18 -14.13 -10.48
N LYS A 171 -1.13 -13.83 -10.43
CA LYS A 171 -2.13 -14.77 -10.91
C LYS A 171 -1.91 -15.13 -12.37
N SER A 172 -1.74 -14.13 -13.23
CA SER A 172 -1.51 -14.33 -14.66
C SER A 172 -0.27 -15.17 -14.93
N ASN A 173 0.82 -14.94 -14.19
CA ASN A 173 2.07 -15.69 -14.37
C ASN A 173 1.98 -17.13 -13.85
N LEU A 174 1.29 -17.36 -12.72
CA LEU A 174 1.08 -18.71 -12.18
C LEU A 174 0.11 -19.54 -13.03
N ASP A 175 -0.91 -18.91 -13.62
CA ASP A 175 -1.87 -19.58 -14.51
C ASP A 175 -1.17 -20.17 -15.76
N LEU A 176 -0.04 -19.60 -16.19
CA LEU A 176 0.76 -20.10 -17.34
C LEU A 176 1.51 -21.41 -17.07
N VAL A 177 1.63 -21.83 -15.81
CA VAL A 177 2.44 -22.98 -15.39
C VAL A 177 1.67 -23.97 -14.51
N MET A 178 0.35 -24.07 -14.72
CA MET A 178 -0.50 -25.01 -13.96
C MET A 178 -0.37 -26.47 -14.38
N ALA A 179 0.15 -26.76 -15.58
CA ALA A 179 0.32 -28.14 -16.04
C ALA A 179 1.31 -28.91 -15.17
N ALA A 180 1.09 -30.22 -15.02
CA ALA A 180 1.88 -31.06 -14.12
C ALA A 180 3.38 -31.08 -14.48
N GLU A 181 3.74 -31.02 -15.77
CA GLU A 181 5.14 -30.94 -16.19
C GLU A 181 5.85 -29.64 -15.77
N PHE A 182 5.10 -28.59 -15.40
CA PHE A 182 5.66 -27.30 -14.99
C PHE A 182 5.70 -27.12 -13.46
N ALA A 183 5.40 -28.17 -12.67
CA ALA A 183 5.30 -28.07 -11.22
C ALA A 183 6.53 -27.43 -10.54
N ALA A 184 7.74 -27.75 -10.99
CA ALA A 184 8.97 -27.15 -10.46
C ALA A 184 9.07 -25.63 -10.77
N ILE A 185 8.64 -25.22 -11.97
CA ILE A 185 8.60 -23.80 -12.37
C ILE A 185 7.56 -23.07 -11.53
N LYS A 186 6.37 -23.65 -11.38
CA LYS A 186 5.31 -23.10 -10.53
C LYS A 186 5.80 -22.90 -9.10
N ASN A 187 6.39 -23.94 -8.49
CA ASN A 187 6.86 -23.87 -7.10
C ASN A 187 7.94 -22.79 -6.91
N ASN A 188 8.85 -22.63 -7.88
CA ASN A 188 9.84 -21.55 -7.84
C ASN A 188 9.17 -20.17 -7.91
N LEU A 189 8.27 -19.94 -8.88
CA LEU A 189 7.55 -18.67 -9.00
C LEU A 189 6.71 -18.36 -7.75
N ASP A 190 5.97 -19.35 -7.25
CA ASP A 190 5.15 -19.22 -6.04
C ASP A 190 6.01 -18.74 -4.86
N SER A 191 7.16 -19.38 -4.62
CA SER A 191 8.10 -18.98 -3.56
C SER A 191 8.63 -17.54 -3.72
N LEU A 192 8.90 -17.10 -4.95
CA LEU A 192 9.35 -15.73 -5.22
C LEU A 192 8.23 -14.72 -4.92
N TYR A 193 7.00 -15.01 -5.35
CA TYR A 193 5.83 -14.18 -5.04
C TYR A 193 5.54 -14.12 -3.54
N GLN A 194 5.66 -15.23 -2.81
CA GLN A 194 5.51 -15.22 -1.35
C GLN A 194 6.56 -14.35 -0.67
N THR A 195 7.83 -14.44 -1.09
CA THR A 195 8.91 -13.59 -0.56
C THR A 195 8.59 -12.10 -0.77
N ALA A 196 8.13 -11.74 -1.96
CA ALA A 196 7.72 -10.38 -2.28
C ALA A 196 6.50 -9.91 -1.47
N LYS A 197 5.50 -10.77 -1.26
CA LYS A 197 4.33 -10.47 -0.43
C LYS A 197 4.71 -10.20 1.01
N THR A 198 5.57 -11.01 1.61
CA THR A 198 6.04 -10.79 2.98
C THR A 198 6.67 -9.40 3.15
N LEU A 199 7.45 -8.94 2.16
CA LEU A 199 8.03 -7.60 2.19
C LEU A 199 6.96 -6.50 2.11
N VAL A 200 5.93 -6.68 1.26
CA VAL A 200 4.84 -5.71 1.13
C VAL A 200 3.94 -5.70 2.36
N GLU A 201 3.61 -6.86 2.92
CA GLU A 201 2.83 -7.01 4.15
C GLU A 201 3.51 -6.38 5.37
N GLY A 202 4.85 -6.36 5.39
CA GLY A 202 5.64 -5.62 6.39
C GLY A 202 5.44 -4.09 6.35
N THR A 203 4.82 -3.58 5.28
CA THR A 203 4.59 -2.15 5.01
C THR A 203 5.86 -1.36 4.72
N LEU A 204 5.71 -0.22 4.04
CA LEU A 204 6.81 0.68 3.70
C LEU A 204 7.38 1.36 4.96
N GLN A 205 6.51 1.69 5.91
CA GLN A 205 6.88 2.21 7.23
C GLN A 205 6.21 1.39 8.34
N PRO A 206 6.89 0.35 8.84
CA PRO A 206 6.39 -0.49 9.92
C PRO A 206 6.12 0.29 11.20
N LYS A 207 5.21 -0.22 12.05
CA LYS A 207 4.87 0.41 13.34
C LYS A 207 6.02 0.34 14.35
N MET A 208 6.66 -0.82 14.44
CA MET A 208 7.73 -1.11 15.41
C MET A 208 8.78 -1.98 14.71
N GLU A 209 9.53 -1.39 13.78
CA GLU A 209 10.65 -2.04 13.10
C GLU A 209 11.30 -1.01 12.16
N ASN A 210 12.46 -1.35 11.60
CA ASN A 210 13.04 -0.55 10.52
C ASN A 210 12.27 -0.79 9.23
N SER A 211 12.16 0.25 8.40
CA SER A 211 11.67 0.10 7.04
C SER A 211 12.45 -0.97 6.27
N PRO A 212 11.80 -1.66 5.31
CA PRO A 212 12.47 -2.64 4.47
C PRO A 212 13.66 -1.99 3.75
N GLN A 213 14.73 -2.77 3.57
CA GLN A 213 15.92 -2.28 2.87
C GLN A 213 15.64 -2.21 1.37
N VAL A 214 16.11 -1.13 0.72
CA VAL A 214 15.92 -0.89 -0.72
C VAL A 214 16.45 -2.07 -1.54
N GLU A 215 17.60 -2.60 -1.15
CA GLU A 215 18.26 -3.73 -1.81
C GLU A 215 17.40 -4.99 -1.74
N ALA A 216 16.80 -5.29 -0.59
CA ALA A 216 15.97 -6.48 -0.41
C ALA A 216 14.71 -6.40 -1.29
N VAL A 217 14.07 -5.22 -1.33
CA VAL A 217 12.88 -4.97 -2.17
C VAL A 217 13.23 -5.11 -3.66
N ASN A 218 14.34 -4.50 -4.09
CA ASN A 218 14.81 -4.60 -5.47
C ASN A 218 15.19 -6.03 -5.86
N GLN A 219 15.87 -6.78 -4.97
CA GLN A 219 16.22 -8.18 -5.22
C GLN A 219 14.98 -9.06 -5.38
N ALA A 220 13.99 -8.92 -4.49
CA ALA A 220 12.74 -9.65 -4.61
C ALA A 220 12.01 -9.32 -5.93
N ASN A 221 11.95 -8.04 -6.31
CA ASN A 221 11.36 -7.62 -7.57
C ASN A 221 12.10 -8.21 -8.78
N GLN A 222 13.42 -8.08 -8.79
CA GLN A 222 14.27 -8.53 -9.88
C GLN A 222 14.20 -10.05 -10.05
N ALA A 223 14.14 -10.81 -8.96
CA ALA A 223 14.00 -12.27 -9.02
C ALA A 223 12.70 -12.70 -9.73
N ILE A 224 11.58 -12.02 -9.47
CA ILE A 224 10.32 -12.28 -10.17
C ILE A 224 10.43 -11.87 -11.65
N VAL A 225 10.96 -10.69 -11.94
CA VAL A 225 11.14 -10.19 -13.31
C VAL A 225 12.02 -11.14 -14.14
N ASP A 226 13.11 -11.65 -13.56
CA ASP A 226 14.01 -12.57 -14.24
C ASP A 226 13.38 -13.95 -14.45
N ALA A 227 12.70 -14.48 -13.43
CA ALA A 227 12.02 -15.77 -13.54
C ALA A 227 10.91 -15.74 -14.61
N THR A 228 10.14 -14.64 -14.66
CA THR A 228 9.05 -14.46 -15.63
C THR A 228 9.56 -14.19 -17.05
N ARG A 229 10.66 -13.44 -17.20
CA ARG A 229 11.33 -13.24 -18.51
C ARG A 229 11.83 -14.55 -19.12
N MET A 230 12.29 -15.50 -18.29
CA MET A 230 12.76 -16.81 -18.74
C MET A 230 11.64 -17.85 -18.86
N LEU A 231 10.39 -17.50 -18.57
CA LEU A 231 9.31 -18.46 -18.35
C LEU A 231 9.06 -19.34 -19.56
N GLU A 232 9.01 -18.75 -20.76
CA GLU A 232 8.73 -19.48 -21.99
C GLU A 232 9.85 -20.47 -22.34
N THR A 233 11.12 -20.06 -22.18
CA THR A 233 12.26 -20.96 -22.34
C THR A 233 12.21 -22.13 -21.36
N ARG A 234 11.90 -21.87 -20.07
CA ARG A 234 11.81 -22.92 -19.05
C ARG A 234 10.65 -23.89 -19.35
N LYS A 235 9.51 -23.39 -19.81
CA LYS A 235 8.37 -24.20 -20.25
C LYS A 235 8.75 -25.12 -21.41
N ASN A 236 9.36 -24.58 -22.46
CA ASN A 236 9.78 -25.37 -23.62
C ASN A 236 10.77 -26.48 -23.26
N ASN A 237 11.72 -26.19 -22.36
CA ASN A 237 12.64 -27.19 -21.84
C ASN A 237 11.93 -28.28 -21.03
N ALA A 238 10.98 -27.91 -20.16
CA ALA A 238 10.20 -28.86 -19.37
C ALA A 238 9.31 -29.75 -20.25
N SER A 239 8.65 -29.18 -21.27
CA SER A 239 7.87 -29.94 -22.25
C SER A 239 8.74 -30.90 -23.06
N THR A 240 9.93 -30.45 -23.49
CA THR A 240 10.90 -31.30 -24.20
C THR A 240 11.35 -32.47 -23.33
N LEU A 241 11.73 -32.20 -22.07
CA LEU A 241 12.10 -33.24 -21.10
C LEU A 241 10.95 -34.23 -20.85
N ASN A 242 9.71 -33.75 -20.79
CA ASN A 242 8.55 -34.62 -20.54
C ASN A 242 8.22 -35.54 -21.72
N THR A 243 8.53 -35.12 -22.95
CA THR A 243 8.12 -35.80 -24.19
C THR A 243 9.26 -36.55 -24.90
N SER A 244 10.51 -36.14 -24.72
CA SER A 244 11.66 -36.68 -25.48
C SER A 244 12.21 -37.97 -24.89
N PHE A 245 11.87 -38.29 -23.63
CA PHE A 245 12.28 -39.53 -23.00
C PHE A 245 11.14 -40.56 -23.11
N LEU A 246 11.41 -41.66 -23.80
CA LEU A 246 10.59 -42.86 -23.72
C LEU A 246 10.62 -43.35 -22.27
N LYS A 247 9.52 -43.12 -21.55
CA LYS A 247 9.33 -43.63 -20.19
C LYS A 247 8.94 -45.10 -20.28
N GLU A 248 9.94 -45.96 -20.47
CA GLU A 248 9.72 -47.40 -20.43
C GLU A 248 9.72 -47.88 -18.97
N THR A 249 8.62 -48.51 -18.55
CA THR A 249 8.61 -49.28 -17.31
C THR A 249 9.54 -50.47 -17.52
N LEU A 250 10.53 -50.66 -16.64
CA LEU A 250 11.40 -51.84 -16.66
C LEU A 250 10.53 -53.10 -16.52
N LYS A 251 10.24 -53.75 -17.63
CA LYS A 251 9.57 -55.05 -17.66
C LYS A 251 10.66 -56.10 -17.55
N SER A 252 10.64 -56.87 -16.47
CA SER A 252 11.58 -57.97 -16.26
C SER A 252 11.65 -58.93 -17.47
N ALA A 253 10.51 -59.16 -18.14
CA ALA A 253 10.43 -59.96 -19.37
C ALA A 253 11.15 -59.35 -20.59
N SER A 254 11.38 -58.04 -20.59
CA SER A 254 12.09 -57.28 -21.66
C SER A 254 13.58 -57.07 -21.35
N LEU A 255 14.02 -57.45 -20.15
CA LEU A 255 15.42 -57.47 -19.70
C LEU A 255 16.03 -58.87 -19.89
N SER A 256 15.55 -59.66 -20.86
CA SER A 256 16.14 -60.96 -21.16
C SER A 256 17.50 -60.78 -21.83
N ALA A 257 18.49 -61.53 -21.37
CA ALA A 257 19.75 -61.69 -22.08
C ALA A 257 19.43 -62.16 -23.52
N ALA A 258 19.98 -61.45 -24.51
CA ALA A 258 19.71 -61.58 -25.93
C ALA A 258 19.32 -63.01 -26.37
N THR A 259 18.10 -63.18 -26.86
CA THR A 259 17.68 -64.36 -27.63
C THR A 259 18.16 -64.22 -29.07
N GLY A 260 19.48 -64.09 -29.26
CA GLY A 260 20.12 -64.28 -30.56
C GLY A 260 20.39 -65.76 -30.79
N ASP A 261 20.24 -66.21 -32.04
CA ASP A 261 20.54 -67.59 -32.44
C ASP A 261 22.00 -67.94 -32.04
N ASN A 262 22.14 -68.88 -31.08
CA ASN A 262 23.37 -69.38 -30.41
C ASN A 262 23.64 -68.98 -28.94
N ALA A 263 22.65 -68.59 -28.14
CA ALA A 263 22.84 -68.48 -26.68
C ALA A 263 22.71 -69.87 -25.98
N THR A 264 23.81 -70.61 -25.83
CA THR A 264 23.84 -71.93 -25.14
C THR A 264 23.99 -71.87 -23.62
N THR A 265 24.10 -70.70 -23.00
CA THR A 265 24.02 -70.56 -21.54
C THR A 265 23.35 -69.24 -21.17
N VAL A 266 22.12 -69.34 -20.65
CA VAL A 266 21.44 -68.22 -20.01
C VAL A 266 22.15 -67.93 -18.68
N GLN A 267 23.16 -67.06 -18.71
CA GLN A 267 23.59 -66.42 -17.47
C GLN A 267 22.48 -65.48 -17.05
N GLN A 268 21.76 -65.83 -15.97
CA GLN A 268 20.92 -64.88 -15.26
C GLN A 268 21.77 -63.62 -15.02
N GLN A 269 21.32 -62.48 -15.51
CA GLN A 269 21.93 -61.22 -15.11
C GLN A 269 21.87 -61.15 -13.57
N PRO A 270 22.99 -60.88 -12.89
CA PRO A 270 22.97 -60.70 -11.44
C PRO A 270 21.90 -59.67 -11.08
N GLY A 271 21.04 -60.00 -10.11
CA GLY A 271 19.84 -59.22 -9.75
C GLY A 271 20.10 -57.80 -9.23
N ASP A 272 21.34 -57.33 -9.23
CA ASP A 272 21.78 -56.07 -8.62
C ASP A 272 22.45 -55.16 -9.66
N TYR A 273 21.68 -54.64 -10.62
CA TYR A 273 22.10 -53.41 -11.32
C TYR A 273 21.85 -52.22 -10.40
N SER A 274 22.83 -51.90 -9.55
CA SER A 274 22.97 -50.56 -9.01
C SER A 274 23.48 -49.65 -10.14
N PHE A 275 22.72 -48.60 -10.49
CA PHE A 275 23.25 -47.49 -11.27
C PHE A 275 24.29 -46.76 -10.40
N VAL A 276 25.53 -47.24 -10.39
CA VAL A 276 26.67 -46.44 -9.95
C VAL A 276 26.97 -45.45 -11.07
N ALA A 277 26.45 -44.23 -10.92
CA ALA A 277 26.97 -43.09 -11.66
C ALA A 277 28.42 -42.89 -11.21
N TYR A 278 29.38 -43.22 -12.07
CA TYR A 278 30.76 -42.77 -11.88
C TYR A 278 30.77 -41.26 -12.09
N ALA A 279 30.72 -40.50 -10.99
CA ALA A 279 31.21 -39.13 -11.00
C ALA A 279 32.74 -39.21 -11.09
N SER A 280 33.29 -39.30 -12.29
CA SER A 280 34.71 -39.07 -12.49
C SER A 280 34.98 -37.60 -12.16
N ASP A 281 35.74 -37.37 -11.10
CA ASP A 281 36.33 -36.05 -10.86
C ASP A 281 37.24 -35.73 -12.06
N ILE A 282 36.86 -34.67 -12.79
CA ILE A 282 37.50 -34.24 -14.05
C ILE A 282 38.93 -33.72 -13.78
N THR A 283 39.36 -33.67 -12.52
CA THR A 283 40.66 -33.12 -12.11
C THR A 283 41.77 -34.16 -11.89
N SER A 284 41.52 -35.46 -12.00
CA SER A 284 42.58 -36.48 -11.82
C SER A 284 43.41 -36.69 -13.09
N PRO A 285 44.74 -36.41 -13.07
CA PRO A 285 45.59 -36.40 -14.26
C PRO A 285 46.33 -37.73 -14.49
N ASN A 286 45.68 -38.88 -14.26
CA ASN A 286 46.31 -40.18 -14.48
C ASN A 286 45.49 -41.00 -15.48
N TRP A 287 45.89 -40.91 -16.74
CA TRP A 287 45.76 -41.95 -17.76
C TRP A 287 47.11 -42.64 -17.93
#